data_AF-A0A932S3J6-F1
#
_entry.id   AF-A0A932S3J6-F1
#
_cell.length_a   1.000
_cell.length_b   1.000
_cell.length_c   1.000
_cell.angle_alpha   90.00
_cell.angle_beta   90.00
_cell.angle_gamma   90.00
#
_symmetry.space_group_name_H-M   'P 1'
#
loop_
_entity.id
_entity.type
_entity.pdbx_description
1 polymer ?
#
loop_
_entity_poly.entity_id
_entity_poly.type
_entity_poly.pdbx_seq_one_letter_code
_entity_poly.pdbx_strand_id
1 'polypeptide(L)'
;MHHPSLKPATRLNFRLERWHRRVLYLLLGLLLISGLLWLWAHYFLTGVNDFGTIMSPLEHWSMQLHGAIVFPFSFIVGSLLLQHMRRAHKAGANRVSGWSMVALLSILALTGYGLYYLASEESRPWWSLIHWLLGCSLPILICLHILLGRRTVAFAKQATNHD
;
A
#
# COMPACT_ATOMS: atom_id res chain seq x y z
N MET A 1 4.32 -51.38 -19.69
CA MET A 1 5.19 -50.22 -19.42
C MET A 1 4.33 -49.13 -18.80
N HIS A 2 4.47 -48.88 -17.50
CA HIS A 2 3.66 -47.92 -16.74
C HIS A 2 4.27 -46.53 -16.86
N HIS A 3 3.66 -45.62 -17.62
CA HIS A 3 4.03 -44.22 -17.59
C HIS A 3 3.52 -43.60 -16.28
N PRO A 4 4.37 -43.02 -15.43
CA PRO A 4 3.90 -42.26 -14.28
C PRO A 4 3.16 -41.03 -14.79
N SER A 5 1.85 -40.95 -14.52
CA SER A 5 1.05 -39.78 -14.85
C SER A 5 1.60 -38.58 -14.07
N LEU A 6 2.26 -37.64 -14.77
CA LEU A 6 2.65 -36.37 -14.21
C LEU A 6 1.37 -35.67 -13.72
N LYS A 7 1.27 -35.44 -12.40
CA LYS A 7 0.15 -34.69 -11.82
C LYS A 7 0.10 -33.33 -12.51
N PRO A 8 -1.05 -32.91 -13.09
CA PRO A 8 -1.13 -31.63 -13.76
C PRO A 8 -0.76 -30.54 -12.76
N ALA A 9 0.23 -29.71 -13.12
CA ALA A 9 0.68 -28.60 -12.31
C ALA A 9 -0.55 -27.79 -11.89
N THR A 10 -0.87 -27.83 -10.60
CA THR A 10 -2.02 -27.14 -10.04
C THR A 10 -1.86 -25.68 -10.41
N ARG A 11 -2.71 -25.16 -11.32
CA ARG A 11 -2.69 -23.75 -11.70
C ARG A 11 -3.01 -22.95 -10.44
N LEU A 12 -1.97 -22.50 -9.74
CA LEU A 12 -2.12 -21.65 -8.57
C LEU A 12 -2.84 -20.40 -9.04
N ASN A 13 -4.12 -20.28 -8.69
CA ASN A 13 -4.93 -19.15 -9.11
C ASN A 13 -4.50 -17.95 -8.24
N PHE A 14 -3.68 -17.07 -8.81
CA PHE A 14 -3.15 -15.87 -8.14
C PHE A 14 -4.19 -14.75 -7.97
N ARG A 15 -5.44 -14.99 -8.40
CA ARG A 15 -6.48 -13.97 -8.35
C ARG A 15 -6.96 -13.77 -6.92
N LEU A 16 -6.67 -12.60 -6.37
CA LEU A 16 -7.37 -12.06 -5.21
C LEU A 16 -8.87 -12.09 -5.46
N GLU A 17 -9.62 -12.48 -4.44
CA GLU A 17 -11.06 -12.44 -4.47
C GLU A 17 -11.54 -11.02 -4.79
N ARG A 18 -12.61 -10.91 -5.58
CA ARG A 18 -13.02 -9.62 -6.16
C ARG A 18 -13.37 -8.60 -5.08
N TRP A 19 -14.00 -9.04 -3.97
CA TRP A 19 -14.35 -8.16 -2.86
C TRP A 19 -13.09 -7.65 -2.16
N HIS A 20 -12.13 -8.54 -1.84
CA HIS A 20 -10.90 -8.20 -1.12
C HIS A 20 -10.10 -7.15 -1.88
N ARG A 21 -9.99 -7.31 -3.20
CA ARG A 21 -9.34 -6.32 -4.08
C ARG A 21 -10.08 -4.97 -4.09
N ARG A 22 -11.42 -4.97 -4.16
CA ARG A 22 -12.20 -3.72 -4.15
C ARG A 22 -12.06 -2.99 -2.82
N VAL A 23 -12.15 -3.70 -1.71
CA VAL A 23 -11.97 -3.13 -0.36
C VAL A 23 -10.56 -2.55 -0.21
N LEU A 24 -9.53 -3.27 -0.66
CA LEU A 24 -8.16 -2.77 -0.63
C LEU A 24 -8.01 -1.46 -1.42
N TYR A 25 -8.54 -1.38 -2.65
CA TYR A 25 -8.46 -0.17 -3.46
C TYR A 25 -9.29 0.98 -2.90
N LEU A 26 -10.45 0.68 -2.32
CA LEU A 26 -11.28 1.68 -1.65
C LEU A 26 -10.51 2.28 -0.46
N LEU A 27 -9.99 1.44 0.45
CA LEU A 27 -9.26 1.90 1.62
C LEU A 27 -7.97 2.63 1.26
N LEU A 28 -7.23 2.14 0.26
CA LEU A 28 -6.06 2.84 -0.28
C LEU A 28 -6.44 4.22 -0.84
N GLY A 29 -7.51 4.29 -1.62
CA GLY A 29 -8.00 5.55 -2.19
C GLY A 29 -8.43 6.53 -1.09
N LEU A 30 -9.14 6.05 -0.07
CA LEU A 30 -9.56 6.87 1.07
C LEU A 30 -8.35 7.38 1.88
N LEU A 31 -7.33 6.55 2.13
CA LEU A 31 -6.08 6.99 2.77
C LEU A 31 -5.35 8.06 1.94
N LEU A 32 -5.24 7.85 0.63
CA LEU A 32 -4.56 8.80 -0.24
C LEU A 32 -5.33 10.12 -0.31
N ILE A 33 -6.65 10.08 -0.50
CA ILE A 33 -7.48 11.28 -0.58
C ILE A 33 -7.45 12.04 0.76
N SER A 34 -7.61 11.36 1.89
CA SER A 34 -7.53 12.02 3.20
C SER A 34 -6.16 12.64 3.46
N GLY A 35 -5.06 11.98 3.08
CA GLY A 35 -3.71 12.54 3.19
C GLY A 35 -3.47 13.74 2.27
N LEU A 36 -3.96 13.69 1.03
CA LEU A 36 -3.88 14.81 0.09
C LEU A 36 -4.74 16.01 0.52
N LEU A 37 -5.93 15.75 1.09
CA LEU A 37 -6.78 16.78 1.68
C LEU A 37 -6.10 17.43 2.88
N TRP A 38 -5.39 16.65 3.70
CA TRP A 38 -4.57 17.20 4.77
C TRP A 38 -3.47 18.10 4.22
N LEU A 39 -2.68 17.64 3.24
CA LEU A 39 -1.62 18.46 2.62
C LEU A 39 -2.19 19.77 2.05
N TRP A 40 -3.31 19.68 1.33
CA TRP A 40 -3.95 20.86 0.77
C TRP A 40 -4.41 21.83 1.86
N ALA A 41 -5.07 21.33 2.90
CA ALA A 41 -5.52 22.15 4.02
C ALA A 41 -4.33 22.80 4.77
N HIS A 42 -3.30 22.00 5.07
CA HIS A 42 -2.12 22.42 5.83
C HIS A 42 -1.32 23.52 5.12
N TYR A 43 -1.15 23.42 3.80
CA TYR A 43 -0.36 24.39 3.04
C TYR A 43 -1.16 25.58 2.49
N PHE A 44 -2.48 25.44 2.27
CA PHE A 44 -3.29 26.49 1.62
C PHE A 44 -4.39 27.10 2.49
N LEU A 45 -4.80 26.45 3.58
CA LEU A 45 -5.92 26.90 4.43
C LEU A 45 -5.50 27.30 5.85
N THR A 46 -4.22 27.25 6.17
CA THR A 46 -3.70 27.67 7.47
C THR A 46 -3.63 29.20 7.52
N GLY A 47 -4.37 29.81 8.44
CA GLY A 47 -4.35 31.25 8.70
C GLY A 47 -3.55 31.58 9.96
N VAL A 48 -2.97 32.78 10.05
CA VAL A 48 -2.32 33.29 11.27
C VAL A 48 -3.25 34.30 11.92
N ASN A 49 -3.49 34.18 13.23
CA ASN A 49 -4.16 35.19 14.06
C ASN A 49 -3.22 35.66 15.18
N ASP A 50 -3.70 36.61 15.99
CA ASP A 50 -2.93 37.21 17.10
C ASP A 50 -2.48 36.20 18.18
N PHE A 51 -2.99 34.97 18.15
CA PHE A 51 -2.71 33.90 19.12
C PHE A 51 -2.01 32.69 18.49
N GLY A 52 -1.66 32.72 17.19
CA GLY A 52 -0.97 31.64 16.49
C GLY A 52 -1.63 31.20 15.19
N THR A 53 -1.28 30.01 14.70
CA THR A 53 -1.90 29.43 13.51
C THR A 53 -3.26 28.82 13.84
N ILE A 54 -4.30 29.24 13.11
CA ILE A 54 -5.62 28.60 13.17
C ILE A 54 -5.57 27.38 12.27
N MET A 55 -5.66 26.19 12.88
CA MET A 55 -5.83 24.95 12.14
C MET A 55 -7.22 24.91 11.48
N SER A 56 -7.26 24.68 10.17
CA SER A 56 -8.53 24.62 9.45
C SER A 56 -9.35 23.39 9.90
N PRO A 57 -10.70 23.46 9.93
CA PRO A 57 -11.52 22.28 10.25
C PRO A 57 -11.25 21.11 9.31
N LEU A 58 -10.91 21.39 8.05
CA LEU A 58 -10.57 20.37 7.06
C LEU A 58 -9.30 19.62 7.43
N GLU A 59 -8.27 20.33 7.91
CA GLU A 59 -7.03 19.71 8.40
C GLU A 59 -7.33 18.73 9.54
N HIS A 60 -8.17 19.13 10.50
CA HIS A 60 -8.56 18.28 11.61
C HIS A 60 -9.34 17.02 11.17
N TRP A 61 -10.39 17.19 10.37
CA TRP A 61 -11.22 16.07 9.91
C TRP A 61 -10.46 15.10 8.99
N SER A 62 -9.61 15.64 8.11
CA SER A 62 -8.79 14.82 7.21
C SER A 62 -7.88 13.87 7.99
N MET A 63 -7.24 14.36 9.06
CA MET A 63 -6.38 13.57 9.94
C MET A 63 -7.15 12.51 10.75
N GLN A 64 -8.30 12.88 11.31
CA GLN A 64 -9.14 11.93 12.04
C GLN A 64 -9.59 10.77 11.14
N LEU A 65 -10.09 11.08 9.94
CA LEU A 65 -10.51 10.07 8.97
C LEU A 65 -9.32 9.22 8.52
N HIS A 66 -8.18 9.84 8.22
CA HIS A 66 -6.96 9.13 7.82
C HIS A 66 -6.58 8.09 8.87
N GLY A 67 -6.46 8.50 10.14
CA GLY A 67 -6.17 7.61 11.26
C GLY A 67 -7.20 6.49 11.41
N ALA A 68 -8.49 6.79 11.26
CA ALA A 68 -9.55 5.77 11.35
C ALA A 68 -9.46 4.72 10.22
N ILE A 69 -9.07 5.12 9.00
CA ILE A 69 -8.97 4.21 7.84
C ILE A 69 -7.74 3.29 7.94
N VAL A 70 -6.67 3.70 8.65
CA VAL A 70 -5.45 2.89 8.83
C VAL A 70 -5.75 1.53 9.45
N PHE A 71 -6.70 1.45 10.39
CA PHE A 71 -7.04 0.20 11.09
C PHE A 71 -7.59 -0.90 10.14
N PRO A 72 -8.72 -0.68 9.43
CA PRO A 72 -9.22 -1.67 8.48
C PRO A 72 -8.24 -1.91 7.32
N PHE A 73 -7.50 -0.89 6.88
CA PHE A 73 -6.48 -1.06 5.84
C PHE A 73 -5.37 -2.03 6.27
N SER A 74 -4.84 -1.86 7.48
CA SER A 74 -3.79 -2.73 8.03
C SER A 74 -4.25 -4.17 8.16
N PHE A 75 -5.50 -4.39 8.59
CA PHE A 75 -6.08 -5.73 8.67
C PHE A 75 -6.18 -6.41 7.29
N ILE A 76 -6.69 -5.67 6.30
CA ILE A 76 -6.82 -6.14 4.91
C ILE A 76 -5.46 -6.42 4.29
N VAL A 77 -4.46 -5.56 4.50
CA VAL A 77 -3.07 -5.78 4.06
C VAL A 77 -2.46 -7.01 4.73
N GLY A 78 -2.61 -7.16 6.06
CA GLY A 78 -2.08 -8.31 6.79
C GLY A 78 -2.59 -9.66 6.26
N SER A 79 -3.89 -9.74 5.95
CA SER A 79 -4.48 -10.93 5.33
C SER A 79 -3.92 -11.21 3.92
N LEU A 80 -3.62 -10.16 3.15
CA LEU A 80 -3.04 -10.26 1.82
C LEU A 80 -1.58 -10.71 1.87
N LEU A 81 -0.77 -10.18 2.79
CA LEU A 81 0.64 -10.53 2.94
C LEU A 81 0.81 -12.05 3.12
N LEU A 82 0.06 -12.66 4.03
CA LEU A 82 0.19 -14.09 4.29
C LEU A 82 -0.16 -14.95 3.07
N GLN A 83 -1.28 -14.66 2.40
CA GLN A 83 -1.77 -15.48 1.30
C GLN A 83 -1.00 -15.22 -0.01
N HIS A 84 -0.75 -13.95 -0.33
CA HIS A 84 -0.11 -13.54 -1.58
C HIS A 84 1.39 -13.85 -1.55
N MET A 85 2.10 -13.56 -0.45
CA MET A 85 3.54 -13.81 -0.37
C MET A 85 3.86 -15.31 -0.37
N ARG A 86 3.08 -16.13 0.35
CA ARG A 86 3.28 -17.60 0.34
C ARG A 86 3.16 -18.16 -1.07
N ARG A 87 2.18 -17.69 -1.87
CA ARG A 87 1.99 -18.13 -3.26
C ARG A 87 3.09 -17.59 -4.18
N ALA A 88 3.46 -16.32 -4.05
CA ALA A 88 4.51 -15.69 -4.85
C ALA A 88 5.88 -16.34 -4.60
N HIS A 89 6.20 -16.68 -3.35
CA HIS A 89 7.42 -17.42 -3.02
C HIS A 89 7.42 -18.81 -3.64
N LYS A 90 6.34 -19.58 -3.53
CA LYS A 90 6.25 -20.90 -4.18
C LYS A 90 6.43 -20.86 -5.70
N ALA A 91 5.98 -19.79 -6.35
CA ALA A 91 6.07 -19.65 -7.80
C ALA A 91 7.29 -18.87 -8.31
N GLY A 92 8.18 -18.39 -7.43
CA GLY A 92 9.38 -17.65 -7.85
C GLY A 92 9.12 -16.27 -8.47
N ALA A 93 7.87 -15.84 -8.59
CA ALA A 93 7.48 -14.63 -9.32
C ALA A 93 7.35 -13.42 -8.38
N ASN A 94 7.67 -12.22 -8.89
CA ASN A 94 7.40 -10.92 -8.25
C ASN A 94 7.98 -10.69 -6.84
N ARG A 95 8.91 -11.52 -6.37
CA ARG A 95 9.43 -11.46 -4.98
C ARG A 95 10.01 -10.09 -4.61
N VAL A 96 10.86 -9.52 -5.49
CA VAL A 96 11.50 -8.21 -5.24
C VAL A 96 10.46 -7.11 -5.08
N SER A 97 9.55 -6.99 -6.04
CA SER A 97 8.47 -6.00 -6.00
C SER A 97 7.49 -6.21 -4.82
N GLY A 98 7.33 -7.46 -4.36
CA GLY A 98 6.55 -7.78 -3.18
C GLY A 98 7.23 -7.30 -1.91
N TRP A 99 8.52 -7.61 -1.74
CA TRP A 99 9.30 -7.16 -0.58
C TRP A 99 9.46 -5.63 -0.52
N SER A 100 9.61 -4.96 -1.66
CA SER A 100 9.62 -3.48 -1.69
C SER A 100 8.29 -2.90 -1.21
N MET A 101 7.16 -3.54 -1.52
CA MET A 101 5.84 -3.13 -1.01
C MET A 101 5.76 -3.30 0.50
N VAL A 102 6.23 -4.44 1.04
CA VAL A 102 6.27 -4.67 2.49
C VAL A 102 7.12 -3.62 3.18
N ALA A 103 8.32 -3.35 2.66
CA ALA A 103 9.21 -2.34 3.22
C ALA A 103 8.54 -0.95 3.24
N LEU A 104 7.93 -0.54 2.13
CA LEU A 104 7.25 0.75 2.04
C LEU A 104 6.09 0.87 3.03
N LEU A 105 5.23 -0.16 3.11
CA LEU A 105 4.10 -0.19 4.04
C LEU A 105 4.56 -0.18 5.50
N SER A 106 5.64 -0.90 5.82
CA SER A 106 6.23 -0.89 7.16
C SER A 106 6.80 0.48 7.51
N ILE A 107 7.51 1.15 6.59
CA ILE A 107 8.05 2.50 6.85
C ILE A 107 6.89 3.50 6.99
N LEU A 108 5.82 3.39 6.19
CA LEU A 108 4.62 4.20 6.36
C LEU A 108 3.97 4.03 7.73
N ALA A 109 3.83 2.78 8.20
CA ALA A 109 3.30 2.49 9.53
C ALA A 109 4.20 3.07 10.64
N LEU A 110 5.52 2.90 10.53
CA LEU A 110 6.50 3.42 11.50
C LEU A 110 6.52 4.94 11.54
N THR A 111 6.46 5.61 10.38
CA THR A 111 6.43 7.07 10.31
C THR A 111 5.11 7.65 10.79
N GLY A 112 3.98 6.97 10.53
CA GLY A 112 2.68 7.35 11.11
C GLY A 112 2.66 7.19 12.64
N TYR A 113 3.20 6.08 13.16
CA TYR A 113 3.40 5.90 14.60
C TYR A 113 4.33 6.96 15.18
N GLY A 114 5.43 7.27 14.49
CA GLY A 114 6.38 8.31 14.88
C GLY A 114 5.72 9.69 14.98
N LEU A 115 4.90 10.07 13.99
CA LEU A 115 4.12 11.32 14.02
C LEU A 115 3.17 11.42 15.23
N TYR A 116 2.65 10.28 15.69
CA TYR A 116 1.71 10.22 16.80
C TYR A 116 2.40 10.21 18.17
N TYR A 117 3.50 9.46 18.32
CA TYR A 117 4.11 9.20 19.63
C TYR A 117 5.52 9.75 19.83
N LEU A 118 6.30 9.94 18.75
CA LEU A 118 7.75 10.21 18.84
C LEU A 118 8.15 11.60 18.35
N ALA A 119 7.32 12.23 17.51
CA ALA A 119 7.64 13.49 16.87
C ALA A 119 7.56 14.66 17.87
N SER A 120 8.72 15.26 18.15
CA SER A 120 8.86 16.57 18.80
C SER A 120 8.57 17.70 17.81
N GLU A 121 8.40 18.94 18.30
CA GLU A 121 8.23 20.13 17.44
C GLU A 121 9.33 20.25 16.36
N GLU A 122 10.59 20.00 16.73
CA GLU A 122 11.72 20.09 15.80
C GLU A 122 11.77 18.95 14.77
N SER A 123 11.37 17.73 15.16
CA SER A 123 11.47 16.54 14.31
C SER A 123 10.21 16.28 13.48
N ARG A 124 9.05 16.80 13.90
CA ARG A 124 7.74 16.61 13.23
C ARG A 124 7.77 16.96 11.74
N PRO A 125 8.42 18.04 11.26
CA PRO A 125 8.50 18.33 9.83
C PRO A 125 9.18 17.20 9.03
N TRP A 126 10.23 16.58 9.57
CA TRP A 126 10.93 15.47 8.92
C TRP A 126 10.09 14.20 8.88
N TRP A 127 9.44 13.85 10.00
CA TRP A 127 8.51 12.73 10.06
C TRP A 127 7.36 12.90 9.05
N SER A 128 6.79 14.11 9.00
CA SER A 128 5.71 14.44 8.08
C SER A 128 6.18 14.33 6.63
N LEU A 129 7.33 14.94 6.30
CA LEU A 129 7.93 14.90 4.97
C LEU A 129 8.12 13.47 4.46
N ILE A 130 8.76 12.61 5.26
CA ILE A 130 9.00 11.22 4.89
C ILE A 130 7.67 10.48 4.71
N HIS A 131 6.72 10.68 5.63
CA HIS A 131 5.43 9.99 5.60
C HIS A 131 4.64 10.32 4.33
N TRP A 132 4.46 11.60 4.00
CA TRP A 132 3.64 11.97 2.85
C TRP A 132 4.32 11.68 1.51
N LEU A 133 5.66 11.82 1.42
CA LEU A 133 6.41 11.45 0.20
C LEU A 133 6.26 9.96 -0.09
N LEU A 134 6.48 9.11 0.91
CA LEU A 134 6.31 7.67 0.78
C LEU A 134 4.84 7.30 0.52
N GLY A 135 3.90 8.02 1.13
CA GLY A 135 2.46 7.83 0.92
C GLY A 135 2.05 8.09 -0.53
N CYS A 136 2.59 9.15 -1.14
CA CYS A 136 2.37 9.47 -2.55
C CYS A 136 3.03 8.47 -3.51
N SER A 137 4.15 7.85 -3.10
CA SER A 137 4.84 6.83 -3.89
C SER A 137 4.12 5.46 -3.90
N LEU A 138 3.33 5.15 -2.88
CA LEU A 138 2.63 3.88 -2.72
C LEU A 138 1.75 3.49 -3.93
N PRO A 139 0.86 4.35 -4.46
CA PRO A 139 0.06 4.00 -5.64
C PRO A 139 0.91 3.71 -6.89
N ILE A 140 2.03 4.42 -7.05
CA ILE A 140 2.99 4.20 -8.15
C ILE A 140 3.59 2.80 -8.02
N LEU A 141 4.08 2.45 -6.83
CA LEU A 141 4.67 1.14 -6.56
C LEU A 141 3.65 0.00 -6.74
N ILE A 142 2.38 0.22 -6.35
CA ILE A 142 1.31 -0.77 -6.54
C ILE A 142 1.05 -1.01 -8.02
N CYS A 143 0.99 0.07 -8.82
CA CYS A 143 0.85 -0.04 -10.26
C CYS A 143 2.00 -0.85 -10.88
N LEU A 144 3.25 -0.51 -10.53
CA LEU A 144 4.43 -1.23 -10.99
C LEU A 144 4.41 -2.71 -10.60
N HIS A 145 4.07 -3.04 -9.34
CA HIS A 145 3.95 -4.41 -8.87
C HIS A 145 2.92 -5.22 -9.69
N ILE A 146 1.76 -4.63 -9.98
CA ILE A 146 0.71 -5.26 -10.78
C ILE A 146 1.19 -5.47 -12.23
N LEU A 147 1.82 -4.46 -12.84
CA LEU A 147 2.34 -4.54 -14.22
C LEU A 147 3.41 -5.63 -14.35
N LEU A 148 4.37 -5.69 -13.42
CA LEU A 148 5.41 -6.72 -13.38
C LEU A 148 4.83 -8.12 -13.20
N GLY A 149 3.76 -8.25 -12.39
CA GLY A 149 3.06 -9.53 -12.21
C GLY A 149 2.35 -10.00 -13.47
N ARG A 150 1.69 -9.08 -14.18
CA ARG A 150 1.01 -9.39 -15.44
C ARG A 150 1.99 -9.80 -16.53
N ARG A 151 3.15 -9.14 -16.62
CA ARG A 151 4.23 -9.50 -17.56
C ARG A 151 4.75 -10.90 -17.28
N THR A 152 5.04 -11.24 -16.03
CA THR A 152 5.54 -12.58 -15.65
C THR A 152 4.56 -13.69 -16.06
N VAL A 153 3.26 -13.47 -15.86
CA VAL A 153 2.22 -14.44 -16.28
C VAL A 153 2.09 -14.53 -17.80
N ALA A 154 2.22 -13.41 -18.52
CA ALA A 154 2.15 -13.37 -19.98
C ALA A 154 3.33 -14.13 -20.62
N PHE A 155 4.55 -13.91 -20.14
CA PHE A 155 5.75 -14.62 -20.61
C PHE A 155 5.64 -16.13 -20.38
N ALA A 156 5.18 -16.56 -19.20
CA ALA A 156 4.98 -17.98 -18.90
C ALA A 156 3.96 -18.65 -19.84
N LYS A 157 2.89 -17.94 -20.23
CA LYS A 157 1.89 -18.43 -21.20
C LYS A 157 2.45 -18.56 -22.62
N GLN A 158 3.32 -17.65 -23.03
CA GLN A 158 3.93 -17.70 -24.37
C GLN A 158 4.89 -18.88 -24.50
N ALA A 159 5.74 -19.13 -23.48
CA ALA A 159 6.64 -20.27 -23.46
C ALA A 159 5.90 -21.61 -23.62
N THR A 160 4.77 -21.80 -22.94
CA THR A 160 4.00 -23.05 -23.01
C THR A 160 3.20 -23.26 -24.31
N ASN A 161 3.08 -22.23 -25.17
CA ASN A 161 2.34 -22.34 -26.44
C ASN A 161 3.27 -22.68 -27.62
N HIS A 162 4.58 -22.67 -27.41
CA HIS A 162 5.59 -22.99 -28.43
C HIS A 162 6.22 -24.38 -28.25
N ASP A 163 5.77 -25.13 -27.23
CA ASP A 163 6.09 -26.54 -26.97
C ASP A 163 4.91 -27.43 -27.37
#